data_AF-A0A2G9HA05-F1
#
_entry.id   AF-A0A2G9HA05-F1
#
_cell.length_a   1.000
_cell.length_b   1.000
_cell.length_c   1.000
_cell.angle_alpha   90.00
_cell.angle_beta   90.00
_cell.angle_gamma   90.00
#
_symmetry.space_group_name_H-M   'P 1'
#
loop_
_entity.id
_entity.type
_entity.pdbx_description
1 polymer ?
#
loop_
_entity_poly.entity_id
_entity_poly.type
_entity_poly.pdbx_seq_one_letter_code
_entity_poly.pdbx_strand_id
1 'polypeptide(L)'
;MRTLSGDKDRVGRERKGWMITVYDLSGSAVAAASMVTPFVPSPGHHRVSRSNPGAWLILRPNGVSISSWKPWGRLEAWRERGPVDGLGYKFELVTSNGLTGGILIAEGTMSVRKGGHFCIDNSRKESFLSPIRGFVMESSVEGEGKVSKPAVQVGAQHVTCMADAALFVALSAAIDLSMDACRLFSKKLRKEFSHDEQELFP
;
A
#
# COMPACT_ATOMS: atom_id res chain seq x y z
N MET A 1 10.17 -5.36 -45.83
CA MET A 1 9.67 -6.62 -45.25
C MET A 1 9.68 -6.46 -43.74
N ARG A 2 8.51 -6.29 -43.11
CA ARG A 2 8.35 -6.24 -41.65
C ARG A 2 8.00 -7.64 -41.17
N THR A 3 8.77 -8.20 -40.25
CA THR A 3 8.34 -9.31 -39.38
C THR A 3 9.12 -9.20 -38.06
N LEU A 4 8.43 -8.82 -36.98
CA LEU A 4 7.90 -9.69 -35.91
C LEU A 4 8.97 -10.07 -34.86
N SER A 5 9.06 -9.25 -33.81
CA SER A 5 9.30 -9.71 -32.45
C SER A 5 8.96 -8.59 -31.48
N GLY A 6 7.71 -8.54 -31.03
CA GLY A 6 7.26 -7.44 -30.17
C GLY A 6 6.05 -7.73 -29.30
N ASP A 7 5.63 -9.00 -29.17
CA ASP A 7 4.38 -9.34 -28.47
C ASP A 7 4.56 -10.34 -27.32
N LYS A 8 5.80 -10.72 -26.98
CA LYS A 8 6.11 -11.51 -25.77
C LYS A 8 6.53 -10.67 -24.55
N ASP A 9 6.54 -9.33 -24.67
CA ASP A 9 7.12 -8.37 -23.69
C ASP A 9 6.09 -7.63 -22.82
N ARG A 10 4.84 -8.12 -22.78
CA ARG A 10 3.72 -7.41 -22.11
C ARG A 10 3.35 -7.91 -20.71
N VAL A 11 3.81 -9.10 -20.32
CA VAL A 11 3.42 -9.78 -19.06
C VAL A 11 4.15 -9.21 -17.82
N GLY A 12 5.07 -8.25 -17.98
CA GLY A 12 5.89 -7.72 -16.89
C GLY A 12 5.90 -6.19 -16.71
N ARG A 13 4.93 -5.46 -17.27
CA ARG A 13 4.98 -3.97 -17.28
C ARG A 13 4.26 -3.27 -16.14
N GLU A 14 3.38 -3.96 -15.43
CA GLU A 14 2.61 -3.37 -14.33
C GLU A 14 2.29 -4.41 -13.26
N ARG A 15 2.17 -3.96 -12.00
CA ARG A 15 1.63 -4.76 -10.90
C ARG A 15 0.32 -4.08 -10.49
N LYS A 16 -0.79 -4.81 -10.62
CA LYS A 16 -2.15 -4.28 -10.47
C LYS A 16 -3.08 -5.28 -9.79
N GLY A 17 -4.24 -4.79 -9.37
CA GLY A 17 -5.39 -5.62 -9.02
C GLY A 17 -5.33 -6.31 -7.66
N TRP A 18 -4.35 -6.00 -6.81
CA TRP A 18 -4.29 -6.57 -5.47
C TRP A 18 -5.33 -5.94 -4.56
N MET A 19 -6.00 -6.79 -3.79
CA MET A 19 -6.94 -6.40 -2.76
C MET A 19 -6.72 -7.27 -1.53
N ILE A 20 -6.67 -6.64 -0.37
CA ILE A 20 -6.62 -7.29 0.94
C ILE A 20 -7.95 -6.99 1.61
N THR A 21 -8.63 -8.02 2.11
CA THR A 21 -9.84 -7.85 2.91
C THR A 21 -9.58 -8.41 4.30
N VAL A 22 -9.87 -7.61 5.32
CA VAL A 22 -9.79 -8.00 6.73
C VAL A 22 -11.17 -8.45 7.15
N TYR A 23 -11.26 -9.69 7.64
CA TYR A 23 -12.48 -10.27 8.18
C TYR A 23 -12.40 -10.37 9.69
N ASP A 24 -13.52 -10.16 10.38
CA ASP A 24 -13.64 -10.50 11.79
C ASP A 24 -13.84 -12.01 11.99
N LEU A 25 -13.95 -12.43 13.26
CA LEU A 25 -14.16 -13.85 13.60
C LEU A 25 -15.52 -14.39 13.16
N SER A 26 -16.48 -13.53 12.82
CA SER A 26 -17.77 -13.93 12.25
C SER A 26 -17.71 -14.14 10.72
N GLY A 27 -16.59 -13.77 10.09
CA GLY A 27 -16.45 -13.76 8.63
C GLY A 27 -16.99 -12.48 7.97
N SER A 28 -17.30 -11.45 8.75
CA SER A 28 -17.75 -10.15 8.22
C SER A 28 -16.54 -9.33 7.78
N ALA A 29 -16.62 -8.73 6.58
CA ALA A 29 -15.56 -7.86 6.07
C ALA A 29 -15.58 -6.51 6.83
N VAL A 30 -14.52 -6.21 7.57
CA VAL A 30 -14.45 -5.04 8.49
C VAL A 30 -13.48 -3.96 8.03
N ALA A 31 -12.56 -4.26 7.12
CA ALA A 31 -11.71 -3.29 6.42
C ALA A 31 -11.17 -3.90 5.13
N ALA A 32 -10.71 -3.06 4.21
CA ALA A 32 -9.98 -3.52 3.04
C ALA A 32 -8.88 -2.54 2.62
N ALA A 33 -7.90 -3.04 1.89
CA ALA A 33 -6.93 -2.23 1.14
C ALA A 33 -6.98 -2.68 -0.32
N SER A 34 -7.28 -1.74 -1.23
CA SER A 34 -7.40 -2.04 -2.66
C SER A 34 -6.44 -1.19 -3.47
N MET A 35 -5.67 -1.82 -4.35
CA MET A 35 -4.77 -1.12 -5.25
C MET A 35 -5.57 -0.36 -6.31
N VAL A 36 -5.45 0.96 -6.31
CA VAL A 36 -6.20 1.86 -7.22
C VAL A 36 -5.34 2.50 -8.28
N THR A 37 -4.02 2.55 -8.06
CA THR A 37 -3.06 2.99 -9.07
C THR A 37 -2.02 1.89 -9.22
N PRO A 38 -1.94 1.24 -10.40
CA PRO A 38 -0.95 0.20 -10.66
C PRO A 38 0.48 0.70 -10.41
N PHE A 39 1.34 -0.21 -9.96
CA PHE A 39 2.77 0.06 -9.87
C PHE A 39 3.36 -0.19 -11.26
N VAL A 40 3.94 0.86 -11.85
CA VAL A 40 4.47 0.83 -13.23
C VAL A 40 5.89 1.42 -13.20
N PRO A 41 6.87 0.80 -13.87
CA PRO A 41 8.22 1.35 -13.92
C PRO A 41 8.29 2.57 -14.85
N SER A 42 9.09 3.56 -14.49
CA SER A 42 9.36 4.71 -15.37
C SER A 42 10.05 4.25 -16.67
N PRO A 43 9.81 4.92 -17.81
CA PRO A 43 10.46 4.58 -19.07
C PRO A 43 11.99 4.52 -18.95
N GLY A 44 12.60 3.49 -19.55
CA GLY A 44 14.04 3.25 -19.50
C GLY A 44 14.59 2.82 -18.13
N HIS A 45 13.73 2.67 -17.13
CA HIS A 45 14.09 2.23 -15.78
C HIS A 45 13.21 1.05 -15.37
N HIS A 46 13.63 0.33 -14.33
CA HIS A 46 12.85 -0.78 -13.75
C HIS A 46 12.21 -0.39 -12.42
N ARG A 47 11.93 0.90 -12.19
CA ARG A 47 11.58 1.45 -10.87
C ARG A 47 10.31 2.27 -10.95
N VAL A 48 9.48 2.17 -9.92
CA VAL A 48 8.33 3.06 -9.70
C VAL A 48 8.86 4.39 -9.17
N SER A 49 8.65 5.49 -9.89
CA SER A 49 9.14 6.82 -9.50
C SER A 49 8.15 7.55 -8.61
N ARG A 50 8.64 8.54 -7.85
CA ARG A 50 7.80 9.46 -7.08
C ARG A 50 6.82 10.25 -7.94
N SER A 51 7.15 10.50 -9.22
CA SER A 51 6.27 11.18 -10.17
C SER A 51 5.12 10.32 -10.69
N ASN A 52 5.19 9.00 -10.52
CA ASN A 52 4.13 8.07 -10.89
C ASN A 52 4.06 6.94 -9.84
N PRO A 53 3.65 7.25 -8.60
CA PRO A 53 3.62 6.29 -7.52
C PRO A 53 2.48 5.30 -7.72
N GLY A 54 2.68 4.06 -7.26
CA GLY A 54 1.57 3.14 -7.08
C GLY A 54 0.75 3.56 -5.86
N ALA A 55 -0.54 3.21 -5.83
CA ALA A 55 -1.41 3.66 -4.75
C ALA A 55 -2.46 2.64 -4.33
N TRP A 56 -2.77 2.68 -3.05
CA TRP A 56 -3.79 1.89 -2.37
C TRP A 56 -4.85 2.82 -1.77
N LEU A 57 -6.12 2.42 -1.85
CA LEU A 57 -7.18 2.95 -1.00
C LEU A 57 -7.40 2.02 0.18
N ILE A 58 -7.38 2.60 1.37
CA ILE A 58 -7.84 1.93 2.58
C ILE A 58 -9.33 2.23 2.72
N LEU A 59 -10.12 1.18 2.90
CA LEU A 59 -11.56 1.20 2.80
C LEU A 59 -12.17 0.74 4.13
N ARG A 60 -13.21 1.44 4.57
CA ARG A 60 -14.10 1.02 5.66
C ARG A 60 -15.46 0.62 5.10
N PRO A 61 -16.18 -0.31 5.76
CA PRO A 61 -17.57 -0.57 5.48
C PRO A 61 -18.41 0.71 5.66
N ASN A 62 -19.42 0.92 4.81
CA ASN A 62 -20.33 2.06 4.85
C ASN A 62 -21.77 1.57 5.06
N GLY A 63 -22.16 1.42 6.32
CA GLY A 63 -23.50 0.95 6.70
C GLY A 63 -23.63 -0.57 6.72
N VAL A 64 -24.87 -1.05 6.57
CA VAL A 64 -25.25 -2.46 6.79
C VAL A 64 -25.06 -3.35 5.55
N SER A 65 -24.78 -2.78 4.39
CA SER A 65 -24.55 -3.53 3.15
C SER A 65 -23.08 -3.88 2.98
N ILE A 66 -22.80 -5.15 2.67
CA ILE A 66 -21.47 -5.69 2.39
C ILE A 66 -20.84 -5.04 1.13
N SER A 67 -21.64 -4.42 0.27
CA SER A 67 -21.19 -3.86 -1.01
C SER A 67 -20.78 -2.38 -0.97
N SER A 68 -21.04 -1.66 0.12
CA SER A 68 -20.75 -0.22 0.21
C SER A 68 -19.43 0.02 0.94
N TRP A 69 -18.32 0.06 0.21
CA TRP A 69 -17.03 0.51 0.74
C TRP A 69 -16.91 2.03 0.68
N LYS A 70 -16.41 2.66 1.75
CA LYS A 70 -16.08 4.09 1.78
C LYS A 70 -14.58 4.28 1.97
N PRO A 71 -13.93 5.15 1.17
CA PRO A 71 -12.52 5.45 1.36
C PRO A 71 -12.27 6.09 2.72
N TRP A 72 -11.24 5.61 3.40
CA TRP A 72 -10.72 6.14 4.66
C TRP A 72 -9.40 6.88 4.43
N GLY A 73 -8.48 6.29 3.67
CA GLY A 73 -7.19 6.88 3.37
C GLY A 73 -6.61 6.41 2.04
N ARG A 74 -5.62 7.15 1.54
CA ARG A 74 -4.84 6.82 0.34
C ARG A 74 -3.38 6.68 0.72
N LEU A 75 -2.79 5.51 0.43
CA LEU A 75 -1.37 5.25 0.57
C LEU A 75 -0.73 5.24 -0.81
N GLU A 76 0.23 6.12 -1.05
CA GLU A 76 1.09 6.11 -2.22
C GLU A 76 2.46 5.54 -1.85
N ALA A 77 3.06 4.80 -2.78
CA ALA A 77 4.38 4.21 -2.59
C ALA A 77 5.20 4.21 -3.89
N TRP A 78 6.50 4.42 -3.75
CA TRP A 78 7.46 4.46 -4.85
C TRP A 78 8.85 4.01 -4.38
N ARG A 79 9.75 3.75 -5.34
CA ARG A 79 11.15 3.40 -5.04
C ARG A 79 12.05 4.60 -5.25
N GLU A 80 12.56 5.14 -4.15
CA GLU A 80 13.55 6.21 -4.17
C GLU A 80 14.94 5.69 -4.50
N ARG A 81 15.69 6.48 -5.25
CA ARG A 81 17.10 6.22 -5.54
C ARG A 81 17.95 6.90 -4.48
N GLY A 82 18.85 6.15 -3.87
CA GLY A 82 19.82 6.66 -2.90
C GLY A 82 21.04 5.74 -2.80
N PRO A 83 21.99 6.03 -1.89
CA PRO A 83 23.11 5.13 -1.59
C PRO A 83 22.64 3.73 -1.19
N VAL A 84 21.52 3.69 -0.46
CA VAL A 84 20.67 2.52 -0.30
C VAL A 84 19.29 2.90 -0.85
N ASP A 85 18.75 2.09 -1.75
CA ASP A 85 17.40 2.28 -2.25
C ASP A 85 16.37 2.34 -1.11
N GLY A 86 15.41 3.24 -1.24
CA GLY A 86 14.34 3.44 -0.26
C GLY A 86 12.96 3.13 -0.84
N LEU A 87 12.05 2.63 -0.01
CA LEU A 87 10.62 2.69 -0.28
C LEU A 87 10.13 4.02 0.28
N GLY A 88 9.82 4.95 -0.63
CA GLY A 88 9.13 6.19 -0.28
C GLY A 88 7.64 5.90 -0.15
N TYR A 89 7.00 6.54 0.82
CA TYR A 89 5.57 6.40 1.06
C TYR A 89 4.94 7.74 1.43
N LYS A 90 3.66 7.89 1.12
CA LYS A 90 2.83 9.03 1.53
C LYS A 90 1.42 8.55 1.84
N PHE A 91 0.93 8.82 3.04
CA PHE A 91 -0.40 8.45 3.50
C PHE A 91 -1.23 9.70 3.80
N GLU A 92 -2.40 9.76 3.19
CA GLU A 92 -3.36 10.85 3.32
C GLU A 92 -4.73 10.33 3.77
N LEU A 93 -5.38 11.02 4.70
CA LEU A 93 -6.78 10.74 5.03
C LEU A 93 -7.71 11.41 4.02
N VAL A 94 -8.71 10.67 3.54
CA VAL A 94 -9.67 11.17 2.56
C VAL A 94 -10.69 12.07 3.26
N THR A 95 -10.80 13.32 2.81
CA THR A 95 -11.82 14.26 3.30
C THR A 95 -13.13 14.08 2.51
N SER A 96 -14.26 14.40 3.15
CA SER A 96 -15.61 14.25 2.57
C SER A 96 -15.88 15.13 1.35
N ASN A 97 -14.99 16.07 1.01
CA ASN A 97 -15.26 17.13 0.04
C ASN A 97 -14.80 16.81 -1.41
N GLY A 98 -14.44 15.57 -1.70
CA GLY A 98 -14.23 15.10 -3.08
C GLY A 98 -12.82 15.35 -3.66
N LEU A 99 -12.17 14.24 -4.01
CA LEU A 99 -11.19 14.02 -5.09
C LEU A 99 -9.94 14.92 -5.28
N THR A 100 -9.69 16.00 -4.53
CA THR A 100 -8.45 16.81 -4.71
C THR A 100 -7.71 17.22 -3.44
N GLY A 101 -8.09 16.72 -2.25
CA GLY A 101 -7.35 17.04 -1.03
C GLY A 101 -7.55 16.02 0.08
N GLY A 102 -6.52 15.21 0.35
CA GLY A 102 -6.40 14.45 1.58
C GLY A 102 -5.58 15.20 2.63
N ILE A 103 -5.78 14.88 3.91
CA ILE A 103 -4.94 15.44 4.99
C ILE A 103 -3.68 14.58 5.07
N LEU A 104 -2.50 15.18 4.85
CA LEU A 104 -1.23 14.47 4.92
C LEU A 104 -0.94 14.01 6.36
N ILE A 105 -1.03 12.70 6.57
CA ILE A 105 -0.83 12.09 7.88
C ILE A 105 0.61 11.62 8.06
N ALA A 106 1.17 10.91 7.09
CA ALA A 106 2.53 10.42 7.16
C ALA A 106 3.21 10.47 5.79
N GLU A 107 4.48 10.84 5.76
CA GLU A 107 5.34 10.73 4.59
C GLU A 107 6.74 10.37 5.09
N GLY A 108 7.44 9.53 4.35
CA GLY A 108 8.79 9.13 4.72
C GLY A 108 9.38 8.10 3.76
N THR A 109 10.56 7.63 4.13
CA THR A 109 11.30 6.63 3.36
C THR A 109 11.89 5.59 4.30
N MET A 110 11.76 4.32 3.95
CA MET A 110 12.39 3.20 4.67
C MET A 110 13.28 2.37 3.75
N SER A 111 14.23 1.60 4.29
CA SER A 111 15.18 0.86 3.46
C SER A 111 14.49 -0.30 2.73
N VAL A 112 14.64 -0.41 1.40
CA VAL A 112 14.12 -1.59 0.69
C VAL A 112 14.88 -2.86 1.06
N ARG A 113 16.15 -2.76 1.50
CA ARG A 113 16.97 -3.93 1.84
C ARG A 113 16.73 -4.40 3.26
N LYS A 114 16.68 -3.47 4.21
CA LYS A 114 16.53 -3.80 5.63
C LYS A 114 15.07 -3.88 6.07
N GLY A 115 14.17 -3.18 5.37
CA GLY A 115 12.85 -2.87 5.88
C GLY A 115 12.90 -1.67 6.81
N GLY A 116 11.92 -1.58 7.71
CA GLY A 116 11.84 -0.53 8.71
C GLY A 116 10.49 -0.53 9.41
N HIS A 117 10.13 0.66 9.89
CA HIS A 117 8.87 0.90 10.60
C HIS A 117 8.09 1.99 9.88
N PHE A 118 6.82 1.71 9.58
CA PHE A 118 5.86 2.71 9.15
C PHE A 118 5.17 3.27 10.40
N CYS A 119 5.36 4.56 10.69
CA CYS A 119 4.83 5.19 11.88
C CYS A 119 3.86 6.32 11.52
N ILE A 120 2.72 6.38 12.21
CA ILE A 120 1.87 7.55 12.27
C ILE A 120 1.93 8.06 13.70
N ASP A 121 2.59 9.19 13.87
CA ASP A 121 2.76 9.86 15.15
C ASP A 121 2.46 11.34 14.96
N ASN A 122 1.39 11.81 15.60
CA ASN A 122 0.97 13.20 15.51
C ASN A 122 1.47 14.03 16.70
N SER A 123 2.37 13.50 17.53
CA SER A 123 3.12 14.29 18.51
C SER A 123 4.20 15.17 17.88
N ARG A 124 4.69 14.79 16.68
CA ARG A 124 5.84 15.42 16.00
C ARG A 124 5.48 16.59 15.09
N LYS A 125 4.20 16.83 14.84
CA LYS A 125 3.71 17.94 14.00
C LYS A 125 3.12 19.01 14.91
N GLU A 126 3.69 20.22 14.90
CA GLU A 126 3.08 21.44 15.50
C GLU A 126 1.86 21.95 14.72
N SER A 127 1.02 21.02 14.26
CA SER A 127 -0.21 21.34 13.54
C SER A 127 -1.34 21.45 14.55
N PHE A 128 -1.60 22.66 15.04
CA PHE A 128 -2.76 22.99 15.89
C PHE A 128 -4.13 22.65 15.27
N LEU A 129 -4.14 22.21 14.01
CA LEU A 129 -5.32 21.84 13.22
C LEU A 129 -5.61 20.33 13.23
N SER A 130 -4.75 19.50 13.83
CA SER A 130 -4.99 18.06 13.91
C SER A 130 -5.71 17.69 15.21
N PRO A 131 -6.97 17.21 15.18
CA PRO A 131 -7.73 16.83 16.38
C PRO A 131 -7.19 15.55 17.06
N ILE A 132 -6.09 14.98 16.55
CA ILE A 132 -5.50 13.71 16.95
C ILE A 132 -4.13 14.05 17.54
N ARG A 133 -3.87 13.79 18.84
CA ARG A 133 -2.58 14.10 19.48
C ARG A 133 -1.93 12.81 19.98
N GLY A 134 -0.64 12.60 19.68
CA GLY A 134 0.13 11.46 20.15
C GLY A 134 0.36 10.34 19.13
N PHE A 135 0.84 9.20 19.62
CA PHE A 135 1.09 7.98 18.86
C PHE A 135 -0.22 7.38 18.33
N VAL A 136 -0.29 7.12 17.03
CA VAL A 136 -1.48 6.53 16.39
C VAL A 136 -1.23 5.07 16.04
N MET A 137 -0.21 4.81 15.22
CA MET A 137 0.15 3.44 14.87
C MET A 137 1.62 3.30 14.48
N GLU A 138 2.09 2.07 14.56
CA GLU A 138 3.36 1.63 14.00
C GLU A 138 3.21 0.24 13.39
N SER A 139 3.82 0.01 12.23
CA SER A 139 3.92 -1.31 11.62
C SER A 139 5.36 -1.64 11.28
N SER A 140 5.82 -2.84 11.65
CA SER A 140 7.06 -3.37 11.08
C SER A 140 6.84 -3.74 9.61
N VAL A 141 7.89 -3.53 8.81
CA VAL A 141 7.92 -3.87 7.38
C VAL A 141 9.25 -4.54 7.09
N GLU A 142 9.23 -5.73 6.52
CA GLU A 142 10.45 -6.45 6.16
C GLU A 142 11.01 -5.98 4.82
N GLY A 143 12.32 -6.16 4.63
CA GLY A 143 12.99 -5.83 3.37
C GLY A 143 12.54 -6.70 2.19
N GLU A 144 12.73 -6.19 0.97
CA GLU A 144 12.34 -6.86 -0.28
C GLU A 144 12.86 -8.30 -0.36
N GLY A 145 11.98 -9.23 -0.78
CA GLY A 145 12.34 -10.64 -0.98
C GLY A 145 12.42 -11.49 0.30
N LYS A 146 12.16 -10.91 1.48
CA LYS A 146 11.96 -11.67 2.72
C LYS A 146 10.49 -12.08 2.88
N VAL A 147 10.24 -13.11 3.70
CA VAL A 147 8.89 -13.40 4.17
C VAL A 147 8.50 -12.33 5.19
N SER A 148 7.47 -11.56 4.89
CA SER A 148 6.98 -10.51 5.77
C SER A 148 6.10 -11.07 6.89
N LYS A 149 6.24 -10.47 8.07
CA LYS A 149 5.41 -10.72 9.26
C LYS A 149 5.12 -9.35 9.92
N PRO A 150 4.27 -8.51 9.31
CA PRO A 150 4.02 -7.18 9.84
C PRO A 150 3.40 -7.28 11.23
N ALA A 151 4.01 -6.59 12.20
CA ALA A 151 3.51 -6.44 13.56
C ALA A 151 2.97 -5.02 13.71
N VAL A 152 1.69 -4.90 14.08
CA VAL A 152 0.98 -3.63 14.15
C VAL A 152 0.74 -3.25 15.60
N GLN A 153 1.18 -2.06 15.98
CA GLN A 153 0.90 -1.42 17.26
C GLN A 153 -0.03 -0.23 17.01
N VAL A 154 -1.06 -0.07 17.83
CA VAL A 154 -2.05 1.01 17.69
C VAL A 154 -2.30 1.65 19.04
N GLY A 155 -2.33 2.98 19.07
CA GLY A 155 -2.70 3.73 20.27
C GLY A 155 -4.15 3.46 20.65
N ALA A 156 -4.40 2.93 21.84
CA ALA A 156 -5.73 2.51 22.29
C ALA A 156 -6.80 3.63 22.19
N GLN A 157 -6.40 4.88 22.40
CA GLN A 157 -7.27 6.05 22.26
C GLN A 157 -7.83 6.26 20.84
N HIS A 158 -7.22 5.65 19.82
CA HIS A 158 -7.63 5.73 18.42
C HIS A 158 -8.46 4.52 17.98
N VAL A 159 -8.73 3.57 18.87
CA VAL A 159 -9.50 2.36 18.58
C VAL A 159 -10.77 2.36 19.43
N THR A 160 -11.90 2.72 18.81
CA THR A 160 -13.20 2.70 19.50
C THR A 160 -13.99 1.44 19.19
N CYS A 161 -13.70 0.81 18.05
CA CYS A 161 -14.30 -0.45 17.62
C CYS A 161 -13.31 -1.32 16.86
N MET A 162 -13.69 -2.56 16.59
CA MET A 162 -12.86 -3.52 15.84
C MET A 162 -12.53 -3.04 14.43
N ALA A 163 -13.47 -2.34 13.77
CA ALA A 163 -13.24 -1.80 12.42
C ALA A 163 -12.13 -0.74 12.41
N ASP A 164 -11.97 0.05 13.49
CA ASP A 164 -10.88 1.03 13.60
C ASP A 164 -9.52 0.33 13.62
N ALA A 165 -9.38 -0.74 14.43
CA ALA A 165 -8.16 -1.55 14.45
C ALA A 165 -7.90 -2.22 13.09
N ALA A 166 -8.96 -2.73 12.44
CA ALA A 166 -8.87 -3.37 11.14
C ALA A 166 -8.38 -2.42 10.04
N LEU A 167 -8.69 -1.13 10.11
CA LEU A 167 -8.17 -0.12 9.17
C LEU A 167 -6.65 0.02 9.25
N PHE A 168 -6.09 0.04 10.47
CA PHE A 168 -4.64 0.09 10.66
C PHE A 168 -3.97 -1.21 10.22
N VAL A 169 -4.62 -2.37 10.39
CA VAL A 169 -4.15 -3.65 9.85
C VAL A 169 -4.15 -3.64 8.32
N ALA A 170 -5.22 -3.17 7.68
CA ALA A 170 -5.30 -3.05 6.23
C ALA A 170 -4.23 -2.09 5.66
N LEU A 171 -4.01 -0.96 6.32
CA LEU A 171 -2.94 -0.02 5.97
C LEU A 171 -1.54 -0.65 6.11
N SER A 172 -1.33 -1.40 7.19
CA SER A 172 -0.07 -2.11 7.45
C SER A 172 0.22 -3.17 6.38
N ALA A 173 -0.79 -3.92 5.96
CA ALA A 173 -0.67 -4.87 4.86
C ALA A 173 -0.39 -4.18 3.52
N ALA A 174 -1.00 -3.01 3.26
CA ALA A 174 -0.76 -2.24 2.05
C ALA A 174 0.67 -1.69 1.95
N ILE A 175 1.24 -1.18 3.05
CA ILE A 175 2.63 -0.72 3.07
C ILE A 175 3.62 -1.88 2.95
N ASP A 176 3.32 -3.02 3.59
CA ASP A 176 4.14 -4.23 3.50
C ASP A 176 4.16 -4.78 2.06
N LEU A 177 3.00 -4.93 1.41
CA LEU A 177 2.93 -5.34 0.01
C LEU A 177 3.55 -4.31 -0.94
N SER A 178 3.63 -3.04 -0.55
CA SER A 178 4.31 -2.02 -1.35
C SER A 178 5.82 -2.26 -1.43
N MET A 179 6.44 -2.96 -0.48
CA MET A 179 7.84 -3.42 -0.62
C MET A 179 8.01 -4.33 -1.82
N ASP A 180 7.12 -5.30 -2.01
CA ASP A 180 7.13 -6.17 -3.17
C ASP A 180 6.67 -5.45 -4.44
N ALA A 181 5.64 -4.61 -4.36
CA ALA A 181 5.11 -3.85 -5.50
C ALA A 181 6.11 -2.83 -6.05
N CYS A 182 7.03 -2.32 -5.24
CA CYS A 182 8.12 -1.42 -5.67
C CYS A 182 9.45 -2.13 -6.00
N ARG A 183 9.52 -3.47 -5.96
CA ARG A 183 10.71 -4.21 -6.42
C ARG A 183 11.06 -3.83 -7.85
N LEU A 184 12.32 -3.95 -8.21
CA LEU A 184 12.72 -3.74 -9.61
C LEU A 184 11.89 -4.63 -10.54
N PHE A 185 11.38 -4.07 -11.62
CA PHE A 185 10.59 -4.80 -12.62
C PHE A 185 11.43 -5.79 -13.44
N SER A 186 12.76 -5.71 -13.35
CA SER A 186 13.69 -6.74 -13.82
C SER A 186 13.75 -7.97 -12.91
N LYS A 187 13.20 -7.91 -11.69
CA LYS A 187 13.12 -9.04 -10.76
C LYS A 187 11.69 -9.61 -10.76
N LYS A 188 11.58 -10.94 -10.75
CA LYS A 188 10.29 -11.62 -10.53
C LYS A 188 9.81 -11.42 -9.10
N LEU A 189 8.49 -11.34 -8.93
CA LEU A 189 7.85 -11.40 -7.63
C LEU A 189 7.94 -12.83 -7.05
N ARG A 190 7.65 -12.96 -5.76
CA ARG A 190 7.45 -14.29 -5.14
C ARG A 190 6.25 -14.97 -5.80
N LYS A 191 6.24 -16.31 -5.84
CA LYS A 191 5.20 -17.10 -6.52
C LYS A 191 3.77 -16.73 -6.08
N GLU A 192 3.60 -16.40 -4.80
CA GLU A 192 2.34 -15.94 -4.19
C GLU A 192 1.73 -14.70 -4.89
N PHE A 193 2.56 -13.90 -5.58
CA PHE A 193 2.16 -12.67 -6.25
C PHE A 193 2.39 -12.70 -7.77
N SER A 194 2.98 -13.76 -8.29
CA SER A 194 3.05 -14.01 -9.72
C SER A 194 1.67 -14.46 -10.18
N HIS A 195 1.14 -13.82 -11.22
CA HIS A 195 0.04 -14.42 -11.96
C HIS A 195 0.66 -15.58 -12.75
N ASP A 196 0.69 -16.79 -12.19
CA ASP A 196 0.93 -17.96 -13.02
C ASP A 196 -0.31 -18.08 -13.92
N GLU A 197 -0.12 -17.89 -15.23
CA GLU A 197 -1.11 -18.27 -16.24
C GLU A 197 -1.29 -19.80 -16.15
N GLN A 198 -2.18 -20.25 -15.28
CA GLN A 198 -2.83 -21.55 -15.35
C GLN A 198 -4.15 -21.43 -16.11
N GLU A 199 -4.15 -20.79 -17.27
CA GLU A 199 -5.15 -21.03 -18.32
C GLU A 199 -4.46 -20.75 -19.67
N LEU A 200 -4.68 -21.63 -20.67
CA LEU A 200 -4.02 -21.76 -21.99
C LEU A 200 -2.99 -22.92 -21.98
N PHE A 201 -3.25 -24.16 -22.41
CA PHE A 201 -4.21 -24.78 -23.36
C PHE A 201 -4.11 -26.33 -23.22
N PRO A 202 -4.88 -27.17 -23.93
CA PRO A 202 -6.08 -26.91 -24.74
C PRO A 202 -7.37 -27.48 -24.15
#